data_AF-K0KTI1-F1
#
_entry.id   AF-K0KTI1-F1
#
_cell.length_a   1.000
_cell.length_b   1.000
_cell.length_c   1.000
_cell.angle_alpha   90.00
_cell.angle_beta   90.00
_cell.angle_gamma   90.00
#
_symmetry.space_group_name_H-M   'P 1'
#
loop_
_entity.id
_entity.type
_entity.pdbx_description
1 polymer ?
#
loop_
_entity_poly.entity_id
_entity_poly.type
_entity_poly.pdbx_seq_one_letter_code
_entity_poly.pdbx_strand_id
1 'polypeptide(L)'
;MQSNRCLLSAYVFYNIPRKWNVPELTSKSFATLPHTFQCHHWADLATPTLLDSYLPDHLYGDWFHSVGLLIGAGLLSWIVGRFNFSIAPVFFITLTASVYYRASIKKYRGVARDGLQREFTIKPVENDYETMDWLNTFFLNEGIPPFVSAIWIDQFTAGIKPPRIDFVKTLDIPKDDVVVMDWSFSFTPHATADSSAKQLKNYVNQRVVVKATLFGITIPVVVENVAFKAWARVRIRMTTKIPQFETVNVQMMKQPQFDFISKL
;
A
#
# COMPACT_ATOMS: atom_id res chain seq x y z
N MET A 1 12.78 22.41 -30.54
CA MET A 1 13.12 21.21 -31.34
C MET A 1 14.10 20.35 -30.57
N GLN A 2 13.62 19.42 -29.74
CA GLN A 2 14.44 18.31 -29.19
C GLN A 2 13.51 17.19 -28.72
N SER A 3 12.69 16.72 -29.65
CA SER A 3 11.99 15.44 -29.57
C SER A 3 12.82 14.44 -30.39
N ASN A 4 12.94 13.19 -29.94
CA ASN A 4 13.42 12.00 -30.68
C ASN A 4 14.80 11.41 -30.33
N ARG A 5 15.14 11.19 -29.04
CA ARG A 5 16.24 10.27 -28.66
C ARG A 5 15.96 9.34 -27.46
N CYS A 6 14.71 8.93 -27.21
CA CYS A 6 14.41 7.97 -26.13
C CYS A 6 13.94 6.57 -26.58
N LEU A 7 13.74 6.30 -27.87
CA LEU A 7 13.11 5.04 -28.30
C LEU A 7 14.06 3.86 -28.57
N LEU A 8 15.39 4.01 -28.43
CA LEU A 8 16.34 2.96 -28.83
C LEU A 8 16.88 2.06 -27.70
N SER A 9 16.61 2.33 -26.42
CA SER A 9 17.15 1.51 -25.31
C SER A 9 16.19 0.47 -24.72
N ALA A 10 14.93 0.41 -25.17
CA ALA A 10 13.95 -0.55 -24.64
C ALA A 10 13.85 -1.85 -25.48
N TYR A 11 14.43 -1.87 -26.69
CA TYR A 11 14.23 -2.98 -27.63
C TYR A 11 15.13 -4.20 -27.39
N VAL A 12 16.19 -4.09 -26.59
CA VAL A 12 17.18 -5.18 -26.43
C VAL A 12 16.82 -6.16 -25.29
N PHE A 13 15.91 -5.80 -24.39
CA PHE A 13 15.55 -6.69 -23.25
C PHE A 13 14.41 -7.67 -23.52
N TYR A 14 13.72 -7.59 -24.67
CA TYR A 14 12.53 -8.41 -24.92
C TYR A 14 12.78 -9.76 -25.63
N ASN A 15 14.03 -10.10 -25.96
CA ASN A 15 14.30 -11.28 -26.80
C ASN A 15 15.49 -12.13 -26.35
N ILE A 16 15.52 -12.54 -25.08
CA ILE A 16 16.44 -13.57 -24.59
C ILE A 16 15.67 -14.91 -24.46
N PRO A 17 16.06 -15.98 -25.18
CA PRO A 17 15.41 -17.27 -25.10
C PRO A 17 15.61 -17.93 -23.73
N ARG A 18 14.53 -18.55 -23.25
CA ARG A 18 14.28 -19.08 -21.89
C ARG A 18 15.06 -20.36 -21.53
N LYS A 19 16.34 -20.47 -21.91
CA LYS A 19 17.19 -21.65 -21.63
C LYS A 19 18.61 -21.27 -21.25
N TRP A 20 18.79 -20.58 -20.13
CA TRP A 20 20.06 -20.58 -19.40
C TRP A 20 19.78 -20.62 -17.90
N ASN A 21 20.24 -21.68 -17.25
CA ASN A 21 20.24 -21.82 -15.80
C ASN A 21 21.24 -20.79 -15.27
N VAL A 22 20.78 -19.77 -14.53
CA VAL A 22 21.64 -18.73 -13.97
C VAL A 22 22.17 -19.23 -12.63
N PRO A 23 23.49 -19.38 -12.43
CA PRO A 23 24.03 -19.68 -11.12
C PRO A 23 23.94 -18.43 -10.24
N GLU A 24 23.64 -18.66 -8.97
CA GLU A 24 23.49 -17.68 -7.90
C GLU A 24 24.74 -16.80 -7.78
N LEU A 25 24.64 -15.55 -8.26
CA LEU A 25 25.73 -14.57 -8.23
C LEU A 25 25.81 -13.98 -6.82
N THR A 26 26.73 -14.51 -6.03
CA THR A 26 27.14 -13.91 -4.75
C THR A 26 27.74 -12.52 -4.97
N SER A 27 27.51 -11.63 -3.99
CA SER A 27 27.77 -10.18 -4.00
C SER A 27 29.19 -9.71 -4.29
N LYS A 28 30.14 -10.61 -4.56
CA LYS A 28 31.58 -10.29 -4.68
C LYS A 28 32.06 -10.07 -6.13
N SER A 29 31.23 -10.31 -7.14
CA SER A 29 31.63 -10.14 -8.55
C SER A 29 31.28 -8.78 -9.17
N PHE A 30 30.64 -7.87 -8.42
CA PHE A 30 30.25 -6.53 -8.92
C PHE A 30 31.41 -5.49 -8.87
N ALA A 31 32.56 -5.83 -8.31
CA ALA A 31 33.65 -4.87 -8.05
C ALA A 31 34.59 -4.61 -9.25
N THR A 32 34.35 -5.16 -10.43
CA THR A 32 35.28 -5.06 -11.57
C THR A 32 34.60 -4.70 -12.90
N LEU A 33 33.78 -3.66 -12.92
CA LEU A 33 33.30 -3.04 -14.16
C LEU A 33 33.62 -1.53 -14.16
N PRO A 34 34.12 -0.96 -15.28
CA PRO A 34 34.52 0.44 -15.36
C PRO A 34 33.35 1.40 -15.14
N HIS A 35 33.61 2.46 -14.38
CA HIS A 35 32.67 3.43 -13.79
C HIS A 35 31.90 4.34 -14.77
N THR A 36 31.21 3.80 -15.78
CA THR A 36 30.42 4.65 -16.71
C THR A 36 28.98 4.20 -16.93
N PHE A 37 28.49 3.17 -16.24
CA PHE A 37 27.09 2.75 -16.32
C PHE A 37 26.48 2.51 -14.95
N GLN A 38 26.26 3.58 -14.19
CA GLN A 38 25.41 3.52 -13.01
C GLN A 38 24.52 4.76 -12.96
N CYS A 39 23.22 4.53 -12.77
CA CYS A 39 22.15 5.51 -12.81
C CYS A 39 22.43 6.70 -11.88
N HIS A 40 22.96 7.79 -12.42
CA HIS A 40 23.36 8.96 -11.64
C HIS A 40 22.25 10.03 -11.50
N HIS A 41 21.11 9.87 -12.17
CA HIS A 41 20.18 10.99 -12.28
C HIS A 41 19.27 11.23 -11.07
N TRP A 42 19.12 10.24 -10.17
CA TRP A 42 18.28 10.38 -8.96
C TRP A 42 19.06 10.45 -7.65
N ALA A 43 20.37 10.17 -7.66
CA ALA A 43 21.23 10.26 -6.49
C ALA A 43 21.84 11.67 -6.28
N ASP A 44 21.98 12.46 -7.35
CA ASP A 44 22.65 13.77 -7.29
C ASP A 44 21.84 14.89 -6.65
N LEU A 45 20.52 14.72 -6.51
CA LEU A 45 19.63 15.72 -5.89
C LEU A 45 19.44 15.50 -4.38
N ALA A 46 19.95 14.39 -3.84
CA ALA A 46 19.78 13.99 -2.45
C ALA A 46 21.07 14.10 -1.61
N THR A 47 22.18 14.55 -2.21
CA THR A 47 23.35 14.91 -1.43
C THR A 47 23.08 16.28 -0.79
N PRO A 48 22.95 16.37 0.54
CA PRO A 48 22.91 17.67 1.18
C PRO A 48 24.20 18.40 0.76
N THR A 49 24.05 19.57 0.16
CA THR A 49 25.23 20.41 -0.10
C THR A 49 25.97 20.60 1.22
N LEU A 50 27.30 20.77 1.21
CA LEU A 50 28.08 20.92 2.45
C LEU A 50 27.61 22.07 3.36
N LEU A 51 26.78 22.98 2.82
CA LEU A 51 26.12 24.06 3.56
C LEU A 51 24.88 23.58 4.35
N ASP A 52 24.14 22.61 3.80
CA ASP A 52 22.88 22.05 4.30
C ASP A 52 23.10 21.13 5.52
N SER A 53 24.33 20.62 5.68
CA SER A 53 24.73 19.82 6.85
C SER A 53 25.20 20.64 8.04
N TYR A 54 25.56 21.92 7.84
CA TYR A 54 26.12 22.80 8.87
C TYR A 54 25.16 23.90 9.33
N LEU A 55 24.15 24.27 8.53
CA LEU A 55 23.13 25.24 8.93
C LEU A 55 21.81 24.53 9.27
N PRO A 56 21.21 24.78 10.45
CA PRO A 56 19.92 24.21 10.80
C PRO A 56 18.79 24.81 9.94
N ASP A 57 17.78 24.00 9.60
CA ASP A 57 16.64 24.33 8.72
C ASP A 57 15.93 25.66 9.05
N HIS A 58 15.98 26.08 10.32
CA HIS A 58 15.39 27.34 10.76
C HIS A 58 16.15 28.59 10.29
N LEU A 59 17.45 28.48 9.99
CA LEU A 59 18.30 29.58 9.49
C LEU A 59 18.34 29.64 7.95
N TYR A 60 18.02 28.54 7.28
CA TYR A 60 17.91 28.46 5.81
C TYR A 60 16.46 28.22 5.36
N GLY A 61 15.50 28.85 6.03
CA GLY A 61 14.09 28.70 5.67
C GLY A 61 13.72 29.45 4.39
N ASP A 62 12.93 28.81 3.51
CA ASP A 62 12.28 29.42 2.33
C ASP A 62 11.55 30.75 2.65
N TRP A 63 11.19 30.96 3.92
CA TRP A 63 10.61 32.21 4.42
C TRP A 63 11.59 33.41 4.38
N PHE A 64 12.89 33.20 4.66
CA PHE A 64 13.90 34.25 4.59
C PHE A 64 14.09 34.78 3.17
N HIS A 65 14.03 33.90 2.17
CA HIS A 65 14.10 34.31 0.77
C HIS A 65 12.93 35.24 0.39
N SER A 66 11.74 34.97 0.95
CA SER A 66 10.55 35.80 0.73
C SER A 66 10.63 37.15 1.46
N VAL A 67 11.07 37.15 2.72
CA VAL A 67 11.24 38.39 3.52
C VAL A 67 12.38 39.25 2.97
N GLY A 68 13.51 38.64 2.63
CA GLY A 68 14.67 39.30 2.03
C GLY A 68 14.34 39.95 0.68
N LEU A 69 13.50 39.31 -0.13
CA LEU A 69 13.03 39.91 -1.38
C LEU A 69 12.14 41.13 -1.17
N LEU A 70 11.25 41.12 -0.18
CA LEU A 70 10.39 42.28 0.12
C LEU A 70 11.22 43.45 0.66
N ILE A 71 12.16 43.18 1.57
CA ILE A 71 13.08 44.20 2.11
C ILE A 71 13.98 44.72 1.00
N GLY A 72 14.57 43.84 0.19
CA GLY A 72 15.45 44.20 -0.91
C GLY A 72 14.74 45.03 -1.99
N ALA A 73 13.53 44.64 -2.39
CA ALA A 73 12.73 45.40 -3.35
C ALA A 73 12.34 46.78 -2.80
N GLY A 74 11.96 46.87 -1.51
CA GLY A 74 11.66 48.13 -0.84
C GLY A 74 12.86 49.07 -0.75
N LEU A 75 14.03 48.55 -0.34
CA LEU A 75 15.27 49.32 -0.26
C LEU A 75 15.76 49.78 -1.64
N LEU A 76 15.73 48.91 -2.65
CA LEU A 76 16.09 49.27 -4.02
C LEU A 76 15.14 50.34 -4.59
N SER A 77 13.84 50.20 -4.35
CA SER A 77 12.86 51.21 -4.73
C SER A 77 13.11 52.56 -4.06
N TRP A 78 13.49 52.55 -2.77
CA TRP A 78 13.81 53.76 -2.02
C TRP A 78 15.08 54.45 -2.54
N ILE A 79 16.14 53.68 -2.82
CA ILE A 79 17.40 54.20 -3.38
C ILE A 79 17.17 54.84 -4.75
N VAL A 80 16.45 54.15 -5.65
CA VAL A 80 16.15 54.68 -7.00
C VAL A 80 15.33 55.97 -6.93
N GLY A 81 14.36 56.05 -6.01
CA GLY A 81 13.58 57.26 -5.78
C GLY A 81 14.42 58.45 -5.29
N ARG A 82 15.49 58.20 -4.52
CA ARG A 82 16.35 59.27 -3.96
C ARG A 82 17.19 59.99 -5.02
N PHE A 83 17.47 59.34 -6.16
CA PHE A 83 18.28 59.88 -7.25
C PHE A 83 17.48 60.66 -8.31
N ASN A 84 16.20 60.99 -8.07
CA ASN A 84 15.31 61.68 -9.02
C ASN A 84 15.20 60.98 -10.39
N PHE A 85 15.37 59.66 -10.44
CA PHE A 85 15.10 58.89 -11.66
C PHE A 85 13.58 58.83 -11.94
N SER A 86 13.23 58.57 -13.21
CA SER A 86 11.84 58.37 -13.65
C SER A 86 11.13 57.23 -12.88
N ILE A 87 9.80 57.17 -12.95
CA ILE A 87 8.99 56.12 -12.30
C ILE A 87 9.15 54.73 -12.94
N ALA A 88 9.63 54.68 -14.18
CA ALA A 88 9.83 53.45 -14.95
C ALA A 88 10.71 52.38 -14.25
N PRO A 89 11.91 52.68 -13.72
CA PRO A 89 12.72 51.70 -12.99
C PRO A 89 12.04 51.12 -11.74
N VAL A 90 11.26 51.91 -10.99
CA VAL A 90 10.50 51.41 -9.83
C VAL A 90 9.43 50.41 -10.24
N PHE A 91 8.76 50.66 -11.38
CA PHE A 91 7.79 49.75 -11.95
C PHE A 91 8.42 48.39 -12.31
N PHE A 92 9.58 48.38 -12.97
CA PHE A 92 10.27 47.13 -13.33
C PHE A 92 10.78 46.34 -12.12
N ILE A 93 11.28 47.03 -11.09
CA ILE A 93 11.72 46.39 -9.83
C ILE A 93 10.53 45.72 -9.15
N THR A 94 9.41 46.44 -9.03
CA THR A 94 8.19 45.94 -8.39
C THR A 94 7.57 44.77 -9.17
N LEU A 95 7.54 44.87 -10.51
CA LEU A 95 7.05 43.80 -11.39
C LEU A 95 7.89 42.52 -11.25
N THR A 96 9.22 42.65 -11.29
CA THR A 96 10.14 41.51 -11.17
C THR A 96 10.02 40.84 -9.80
N ALA A 97 9.96 41.63 -8.73
CA ALA A 97 9.73 41.14 -7.37
C ALA A 97 8.38 40.41 -7.25
N SER A 98 7.33 40.94 -7.87
CA SER A 98 5.98 40.35 -7.84
C SER A 98 5.92 39.01 -8.57
N VAL A 99 6.54 38.91 -9.76
CA VAL A 99 6.58 37.67 -10.55
C VAL A 99 7.39 36.60 -9.82
N TYR A 100 8.53 36.96 -9.24
CA TYR A 100 9.34 36.04 -8.45
C TYR A 100 8.59 35.55 -7.21
N TYR A 101 7.95 36.45 -6.46
CA TYR A 101 7.18 36.09 -5.26
C TYR A 101 6.05 35.11 -5.57
N ARG A 102 5.34 35.33 -6.68
CA ARG A 102 4.30 34.41 -7.16
C ARG A 102 4.84 33.02 -7.51
N ALA A 103 6.01 32.95 -8.16
CA ALA A 103 6.66 31.70 -8.48
C ALA A 103 7.10 30.93 -7.22
N SER A 104 7.66 31.66 -6.24
CA SER A 104 8.11 31.10 -4.95
C SER A 104 6.96 30.44 -4.18
N ILE A 105 5.83 31.14 -3.98
CA ILE A 105 4.67 30.59 -3.26
C ILE A 105 4.09 29.36 -3.96
N LYS A 106 4.04 29.37 -5.29
CA LYS A 106 3.53 28.23 -6.07
C LYS A 106 4.37 26.98 -5.84
N LYS A 107 5.70 27.13 -5.76
CA LYS A 107 6.63 26.03 -5.45
C LYS A 107 6.43 25.54 -4.01
N TYR A 108 6.35 26.45 -3.04
CA TYR A 108 6.17 26.10 -1.62
C TYR A 108 4.90 25.27 -1.37
N ARG A 109 3.78 25.66 -1.98
CA ARG A 109 2.51 24.90 -1.87
C ARG A 109 2.61 23.48 -2.42
N GLY A 110 3.39 23.29 -3.49
CA GLY A 110 3.65 21.96 -4.05
C GLY A 110 4.45 21.09 -3.09
N VAL A 111 5.56 21.62 -2.56
CA VAL A 111 6.44 20.92 -1.61
C VAL A 111 5.70 20.56 -0.33
N ALA A 112 4.91 21.48 0.24
CA ALA A 112 4.12 21.22 1.45
C ALA A 112 3.08 20.10 1.24
N ARG A 113 2.38 20.11 0.09
CA ARG A 113 1.43 19.04 -0.26
C ARG A 113 2.12 17.69 -0.41
N ASP A 114 3.28 17.67 -1.08
CA ASP A 114 4.04 16.44 -1.29
C ASP A 114 4.67 15.92 0.02
N GLY A 115 4.97 16.80 0.99
CA GLY A 115 5.38 16.42 2.35
C GLY A 115 4.25 15.74 3.11
N LEU A 116 3.08 16.38 3.18
CA LEU A 116 1.88 15.82 3.80
C LEU A 116 1.50 14.46 3.17
N GLN A 117 1.54 14.35 1.85
CA GLN A 117 1.19 13.11 1.17
C GLN A 117 2.18 11.99 1.47
N ARG A 118 3.48 12.27 1.67
CA ARG A 118 4.45 11.27 2.12
C ARG A 118 4.17 10.83 3.56
N GLU A 119 3.84 11.75 4.45
CA GLU A 119 3.45 11.42 5.83
C GLU A 119 2.16 10.59 5.91
N PHE A 120 1.18 10.86 5.05
CA PHE A 120 -0.05 10.07 4.97
C PHE A 120 0.11 8.73 4.22
N THR A 121 1.06 8.64 3.27
CA THR A 121 1.38 7.40 2.54
C THR A 121 2.25 6.47 3.39
N ILE A 122 3.12 7.03 4.23
CA ILE A 122 4.02 6.32 5.13
C ILE A 122 3.50 6.48 6.57
N LYS A 123 2.26 6.05 6.80
CA LYS A 123 1.91 5.46 8.09
C LYS A 123 1.92 3.96 7.87
N PRO A 124 3.06 3.26 8.11
CA PRO A 124 3.02 1.81 8.12
C PRO A 124 1.98 1.43 9.18
N VAL A 125 0.98 0.64 8.77
CA VAL A 125 0.04 -0.03 9.69
C VAL A 125 0.86 -1.09 10.42
N GLU A 126 1.74 -0.64 11.29
CA GLU A 126 2.79 -1.45 11.89
C GLU A 126 2.78 -1.08 13.38
N ASN A 127 1.92 -1.80 14.11
CA ASN A 127 1.78 -1.90 15.56
C ASN A 127 0.62 -1.17 16.25
N ASP A 128 -0.56 -1.09 15.62
CA ASP A 128 -1.80 -1.11 16.41
C ASP A 128 -2.20 -2.59 16.62
N TYR A 129 -1.58 -3.23 17.62
CA TYR A 129 -2.06 -4.55 18.08
C TYR A 129 -3.37 -4.35 18.83
N GLU A 130 -4.49 -4.34 18.11
CA GLU A 130 -5.80 -4.36 18.76
C GLU A 130 -5.97 -5.68 19.52
N THR A 131 -6.28 -5.62 20.82
CA THR A 131 -6.65 -6.80 21.60
C THR A 131 -7.95 -7.37 21.01
N MET A 132 -7.94 -8.64 20.60
CA MET A 132 -9.11 -9.31 20.04
C MET A 132 -10.09 -9.74 21.15
N ASP A 133 -10.50 -8.82 22.02
CA ASP A 133 -11.34 -9.13 23.19
C ASP A 133 -12.71 -9.70 22.80
N TRP A 134 -13.22 -9.33 21.62
CA TRP A 134 -14.42 -9.92 21.04
C TRP A 134 -14.24 -11.41 20.65
N LEU A 135 -13.04 -11.81 20.21
CA LEU A 135 -12.72 -13.20 19.86
C LEU A 135 -12.55 -14.03 21.14
N ASN A 136 -11.91 -13.43 22.15
CA ASN A 136 -11.76 -14.05 23.47
C ASN A 136 -13.13 -14.34 24.10
N THR A 137 -14.07 -13.40 24.00
CA THR A 137 -15.45 -13.60 24.48
C THR A 137 -16.26 -14.58 23.63
N PHE A 138 -16.00 -14.68 22.33
CA PHE A 138 -16.60 -15.70 21.46
C PHE A 138 -16.20 -17.13 21.87
N PHE A 139 -14.90 -17.39 22.10
CA PHE A 139 -14.43 -18.72 22.54
C PHE A 139 -14.93 -19.11 23.94
N LEU A 140 -15.21 -18.14 24.80
CA LEU A 140 -15.67 -18.40 26.17
C LEU A 140 -17.17 -18.71 26.25
N ASN A 141 -18.00 -18.21 25.34
CA ASN A 141 -19.45 -18.17 25.57
C ASN A 141 -20.32 -19.08 24.68
N GLU A 142 -19.87 -19.49 23.48
CA GLU A 142 -20.79 -20.20 22.57
C GLU A 142 -20.12 -21.39 21.86
N GLY A 143 -20.31 -22.60 22.42
CA GLY A 143 -20.23 -23.84 21.64
C GLY A 143 -19.17 -24.86 22.04
N ILE A 144 -18.34 -24.58 23.06
CA ILE A 144 -17.42 -25.60 23.59
C ILE A 144 -18.11 -26.34 24.74
N PRO A 145 -18.33 -27.66 24.65
CA PRO A 145 -18.93 -28.40 25.75
C PRO A 145 -17.99 -28.41 26.97
N PRO A 146 -18.53 -28.43 28.20
CA PRO A 146 -17.78 -28.15 29.44
C PRO A 146 -16.69 -29.18 29.78
N PHE A 147 -16.66 -30.33 29.09
CA PHE A 147 -15.65 -31.36 29.26
C PHE A 147 -14.34 -31.10 28.47
N VAL A 148 -14.32 -30.10 27.59
CA VAL A 148 -13.13 -29.72 26.83
C VAL A 148 -12.44 -28.54 27.53
N SER A 149 -11.21 -28.74 28.01
CA SER A 149 -10.47 -27.70 28.75
C SER A 149 -9.68 -26.76 27.85
N ALA A 150 -9.20 -27.24 26.71
CA ALA A 150 -8.44 -26.46 25.74
C ALA A 150 -8.65 -27.01 24.32
N ILE A 151 -8.74 -26.13 23.34
CA ILE A 151 -8.82 -26.47 21.91
C ILE A 151 -7.86 -25.54 21.15
N TRP A 152 -7.04 -26.11 20.27
CA TRP A 152 -6.21 -25.33 19.36
C TRP A 152 -6.03 -26.02 18.00
N ILE A 153 -5.65 -25.25 16.99
CA ILE A 153 -5.32 -25.75 15.65
C ILE A 153 -3.82 -26.06 15.64
N ASP A 154 -3.46 -27.32 15.36
CA ASP A 154 -2.06 -27.79 15.31
C ASP A 154 -1.46 -27.64 13.91
N GLN A 155 -2.21 -28.05 12.89
CA GLN A 155 -1.78 -27.96 11.49
C GLN A 155 -2.96 -27.53 10.63
N PHE A 156 -2.72 -26.54 9.76
CA PHE A 156 -3.70 -26.07 8.80
C PHE A 156 -3.09 -26.13 7.40
N THR A 157 -3.71 -26.89 6.51
CA THR A 157 -3.35 -26.98 5.10
C THR A 157 -4.57 -26.61 4.28
N ALA A 158 -4.54 -25.44 3.61
CA ALA A 158 -5.68 -24.90 2.86
C ALA A 158 -5.98 -25.65 1.55
N GLY A 159 -5.05 -26.46 1.04
CA GLY A 159 -5.17 -27.10 -0.27
C GLY A 159 -4.75 -26.22 -1.44
N ILE A 160 -5.02 -26.66 -2.67
CA ILE A 160 -4.46 -26.07 -3.90
C ILE A 160 -5.38 -25.11 -4.65
N LYS A 161 -6.66 -25.07 -4.30
CA LYS A 161 -7.66 -24.23 -4.97
C LYS A 161 -8.01 -23.05 -4.07
N PRO A 162 -7.93 -21.80 -4.53
CA PRO A 162 -8.39 -20.67 -3.75
C PRO A 162 -9.92 -20.66 -3.64
N PRO A 163 -10.48 -19.99 -2.62
CA PRO A 163 -11.91 -19.68 -2.59
C PRO A 163 -12.27 -18.82 -3.80
N ARG A 164 -13.36 -19.19 -4.47
CA ARG A 164 -13.85 -18.52 -5.66
C ARG A 164 -15.04 -17.64 -5.31
N ILE A 165 -15.11 -16.49 -5.97
CA ILE A 165 -16.29 -15.65 -5.97
C ILE A 165 -17.14 -16.10 -7.15
N ASP A 166 -18.30 -16.69 -6.88
CA ASP A 166 -19.18 -17.19 -7.93
C ASP A 166 -19.95 -16.05 -8.58
N PHE A 167 -20.50 -15.15 -7.74
CA PHE A 167 -21.37 -14.06 -8.19
C PHE A 167 -21.16 -12.82 -7.34
N VAL A 168 -21.22 -11.66 -7.98
CA VAL A 168 -21.26 -10.35 -7.34
C VAL A 168 -22.47 -9.61 -7.87
N LYS A 169 -23.36 -9.18 -6.98
CA LYS A 169 -24.51 -8.35 -7.32
C LYS A 169 -24.45 -7.06 -6.52
N THR A 170 -24.28 -5.93 -7.20
CA THR A 170 -24.43 -4.61 -6.59
C THR A 170 -25.92 -4.31 -6.39
N LEU A 171 -26.28 -3.80 -5.21
CA LEU A 171 -27.62 -3.36 -4.88
C LEU A 171 -27.66 -1.84 -4.95
N ASP A 172 -28.59 -1.33 -5.75
CA ASP A 172 -28.84 0.11 -5.87
C ASP A 172 -29.66 0.58 -4.66
N ILE A 173 -28.95 0.91 -3.58
CA ILE A 173 -29.56 1.51 -2.39
C ILE A 173 -29.49 3.03 -2.56
N PRO A 174 -30.59 3.77 -2.32
CA PRO A 174 -30.65 5.23 -2.51
C PRO A 174 -29.89 5.98 -1.40
N LYS A 175 -28.56 5.83 -1.38
CA LYS A 175 -27.61 6.56 -0.53
C LYS A 175 -26.33 6.85 -1.32
N ASP A 176 -26.01 8.13 -1.47
CA ASP A 176 -24.95 8.59 -2.38
C ASP A 176 -23.54 8.09 -2.01
N ASP A 177 -23.30 7.77 -0.73
CA ASP A 177 -21.98 7.38 -0.21
C ASP A 177 -21.88 5.90 0.24
N VAL A 178 -22.89 5.07 -0.03
CA VAL A 178 -22.92 3.68 0.46
C VAL A 178 -23.14 2.71 -0.68
N VAL A 179 -22.13 1.90 -0.98
CA VAL A 179 -22.21 0.80 -1.95
C VAL A 179 -22.50 -0.49 -1.20
N VAL A 180 -23.57 -1.19 -1.56
CA VAL A 180 -23.88 -2.51 -1.02
C VAL A 180 -23.78 -3.55 -2.13
N MET A 181 -23.06 -4.63 -1.86
CA MET A 181 -22.87 -5.73 -2.79
C MET A 181 -23.14 -7.06 -2.10
N ASP A 182 -23.85 -7.95 -2.78
CA ASP A 182 -24.05 -9.34 -2.38
C ASP A 182 -23.02 -10.21 -3.12
N TRP A 183 -22.14 -10.87 -2.38
CA TRP A 183 -21.09 -11.75 -2.88
C TRP A 183 -21.44 -13.20 -2.52
N SER A 184 -21.47 -14.08 -3.53
CA SER A 184 -21.50 -15.53 -3.32
C SER A 184 -20.08 -16.06 -3.45
N PHE A 185 -19.63 -16.79 -2.44
CA PHE A 185 -18.31 -17.42 -2.44
C PHE A 185 -18.44 -18.93 -2.21
N SER A 186 -17.60 -19.66 -2.92
CA SER A 186 -17.51 -21.12 -2.84
C SER A 186 -16.06 -21.55 -2.73
N PHE A 187 -15.85 -22.60 -1.97
CA PHE A 187 -14.54 -23.18 -1.77
C PHE A 187 -14.68 -24.69 -1.76
N THR A 188 -14.10 -25.33 -2.78
CA THR A 188 -14.18 -26.77 -3.01
C THR A 188 -12.79 -27.28 -3.39
N PRO A 189 -11.93 -27.59 -2.40
CA PRO A 189 -10.51 -27.94 -2.61
C PRO A 189 -10.33 -29.22 -3.46
N HIS A 190 -11.26 -30.18 -3.33
CA HIS A 190 -11.16 -31.54 -3.88
C HIS A 190 -11.65 -31.66 -5.33
N ALA A 191 -12.34 -30.65 -5.88
CA ALA A 191 -12.88 -30.74 -7.23
C ALA A 191 -11.76 -30.89 -8.27
N THR A 192 -11.74 -31.95 -9.08
CA THR A 192 -10.69 -32.19 -10.10
C THR A 192 -10.98 -31.52 -11.44
N ALA A 193 -12.25 -31.19 -11.71
CA ALA A 193 -12.72 -30.73 -13.03
C ALA A 193 -12.02 -29.47 -13.57
N ASP A 194 -11.66 -28.52 -12.70
CA ASP A 194 -11.04 -27.24 -13.11
C ASP A 194 -9.54 -27.14 -12.79
N SER A 195 -8.87 -28.27 -12.57
CA SER A 195 -7.48 -28.29 -12.12
C SER A 195 -6.52 -28.29 -13.31
N SER A 196 -5.63 -27.30 -13.41
CA SER A 196 -4.56 -27.29 -14.41
C SER A 196 -3.58 -28.46 -14.20
N ALA A 197 -2.96 -28.98 -15.27
CA ALA A 197 -1.98 -30.07 -15.18
C ALA A 197 -0.81 -29.79 -14.21
N LYS A 198 -0.47 -28.51 -13.98
CA LYS A 198 0.52 -28.12 -12.96
C LYS A 198 0.00 -28.26 -11.54
N GLN A 199 -1.28 -27.92 -11.32
CA GLN A 199 -1.92 -28.04 -10.01
C GLN A 199 -2.15 -29.51 -9.62
N LEU A 200 -2.39 -30.38 -10.60
CA LEU A 200 -2.48 -31.83 -10.38
C LEU A 200 -1.14 -32.45 -9.93
N LYS A 201 -0.02 -31.93 -10.44
CA LYS A 201 1.32 -32.41 -10.04
C LYS A 201 1.69 -31.99 -8.61
N ASN A 202 1.24 -30.81 -8.18
CA ASN A 202 1.48 -30.28 -6.84
C ASN A 202 0.22 -30.40 -5.97
N TYR A 203 -0.54 -31.48 -6.12
CA TYR A 203 -1.77 -31.68 -5.39
C TYR A 203 -1.50 -31.84 -3.90
N VAL A 204 -2.15 -31.00 -3.08
CA VAL A 204 -2.08 -31.03 -1.62
C VAL A 204 -3.51 -31.11 -1.09
N ASN A 205 -3.77 -32.13 -0.27
CA ASN A 205 -5.06 -32.31 0.40
C ASN A 205 -5.30 -31.19 1.41
N GLN A 206 -6.54 -30.71 1.46
CA GLN A 206 -6.94 -29.83 2.55
C GLN A 206 -7.11 -30.65 3.83
N ARG A 207 -6.40 -30.23 4.88
CA ARG A 207 -6.41 -30.90 6.19
C ARG A 207 -6.27 -29.87 7.30
N VAL A 208 -7.11 -30.01 8.33
CA VAL A 208 -7.05 -29.23 9.56
C VAL A 208 -6.95 -30.22 10.72
N VAL A 209 -5.86 -30.15 11.48
CA VAL A 209 -5.66 -30.97 12.68
C VAL A 209 -5.99 -30.11 13.89
N VAL A 210 -7.06 -30.46 14.59
CA VAL A 210 -7.50 -29.78 15.81
C VAL A 210 -7.16 -30.68 16.98
N LYS A 211 -6.43 -30.15 17.97
CA LYS A 211 -6.15 -30.87 19.22
C LYS A 211 -7.07 -30.33 20.29
N ALA A 212 -7.80 -31.23 20.94
CA ALA A 212 -8.66 -30.91 22.07
C ALA A 212 -8.20 -31.67 23.31
N THR A 213 -8.11 -31.00 24.45
CA THR A 213 -7.81 -31.62 25.74
C THR A 213 -9.10 -31.95 26.48
N LEU A 214 -9.31 -33.23 26.73
CA LEU A 214 -10.48 -33.84 27.33
C LEU A 214 -10.03 -34.56 28.60
N PHE A 215 -10.47 -34.12 29.79
CA PHE A 215 -10.10 -34.76 31.06
C PHE A 215 -8.58 -35.00 31.26
N GLY A 216 -7.73 -34.10 30.72
CA GLY A 216 -6.27 -34.21 30.79
C GLY A 216 -5.62 -35.05 29.67
N ILE A 217 -6.40 -35.65 28.76
CA ILE A 217 -5.92 -36.38 27.58
C ILE A 217 -6.10 -35.51 26.34
N THR A 218 -5.06 -35.38 25.52
CA THR A 218 -5.13 -34.65 24.25
C THR A 218 -5.52 -35.58 23.11
N ILE A 219 -6.71 -35.37 22.53
CA ILE A 219 -7.22 -36.13 21.37
C ILE A 219 -7.07 -35.26 20.12
N PRO A 220 -6.31 -35.71 19.10
CA PRO A 220 -6.24 -35.05 17.80
C PRO A 220 -7.45 -35.45 16.94
N VAL A 221 -8.23 -34.48 16.49
CA VAL A 221 -9.30 -34.66 15.50
C VAL A 221 -8.82 -34.08 14.17
N VAL A 222 -8.84 -34.89 13.13
CA VAL A 222 -8.41 -34.48 11.78
C VAL A 222 -9.64 -34.22 10.93
N VAL A 223 -9.74 -33.02 10.39
CA VAL A 223 -10.79 -32.64 9.44
C VAL A 223 -10.17 -32.51 8.05
N GLU A 224 -10.67 -33.30 7.11
CA GLU A 224 -10.22 -33.30 5.72
C GLU A 224 -11.33 -32.79 4.80
N ASN A 225 -10.94 -32.27 3.64
CA ASN A 225 -11.84 -31.90 2.55
C ASN A 225 -12.94 -30.90 2.94
N VAL A 226 -12.61 -29.88 3.74
CA VAL A 226 -13.60 -28.85 4.11
C VAL A 226 -13.97 -28.02 2.88
N ALA A 227 -15.20 -28.18 2.43
CA ALA A 227 -15.81 -27.33 1.42
C ALA A 227 -16.82 -26.39 2.09
N PHE A 228 -16.92 -25.15 1.60
CA PHE A 228 -17.96 -24.23 2.05
C PHE A 228 -18.56 -23.41 0.92
N LYS A 229 -19.83 -23.08 1.09
CA LYS A 229 -20.58 -22.18 0.22
C LYS A 229 -21.35 -21.19 1.07
N ALA A 230 -21.18 -19.91 0.79
CA ALA A 230 -21.88 -18.88 1.54
C ALA A 230 -22.11 -17.58 0.77
N TRP A 231 -23.03 -16.81 1.32
CA TRP A 231 -23.48 -15.53 0.79
C TRP A 231 -23.15 -14.45 1.81
N ALA A 232 -22.33 -13.48 1.44
CA ALA A 232 -22.05 -12.31 2.26
C ALA A 232 -22.52 -11.03 1.56
N ARG A 233 -23.12 -10.15 2.33
CA ARG A 233 -23.42 -8.78 1.96
C ARG A 233 -22.30 -7.89 2.47
N VAL A 234 -21.60 -7.26 1.54
CA VAL A 234 -20.54 -6.29 1.80
C VAL A 234 -21.14 -4.90 1.63
N ARG A 235 -21.14 -4.11 2.70
CA ARG A 235 -21.53 -2.69 2.70
C ARG A 235 -20.29 -1.85 2.89
N ILE A 236 -19.98 -1.05 1.89
CA ILE A 236 -18.84 -0.14 1.88
C ILE A 236 -19.38 1.29 1.99
N ARG A 237 -18.86 2.05 2.95
CA ARG A 237 -19.07 3.50 3.05
C ARG A 237 -17.89 4.21 2.37
N MET A 238 -18.19 5.02 1.37
CA MET A 238 -17.23 5.83 0.63
C MET A 238 -17.14 7.22 1.26
N THR A 239 -15.96 7.83 1.19
CA THR A 239 -15.72 9.20 1.66
C THR A 239 -14.89 9.96 0.63
N THR A 240 -15.01 11.29 0.62
CA THR A 240 -14.27 12.18 -0.29
C THR A 240 -12.85 12.46 0.17
N LYS A 241 -12.52 12.11 1.42
CA LYS A 241 -11.17 12.19 1.98
C LYS A 241 -10.39 10.92 1.61
N ILE A 242 -9.07 11.03 1.45
CA ILE A 242 -8.21 9.85 1.33
C ILE A 242 -8.00 9.30 2.75
N PRO A 243 -8.13 7.98 3.02
CA PRO A 243 -8.50 6.88 2.11
C PRO A 243 -9.99 6.92 1.70
N GLN A 244 -10.29 6.61 0.43
CA GLN A 244 -11.62 6.78 -0.17
C GLN A 244 -12.72 5.86 0.40
N PHE A 245 -12.36 4.90 1.25
CA PHE A 245 -13.27 3.99 1.94
C PHE A 245 -13.13 4.16 3.46
N GLU A 246 -14.23 4.35 4.16
CA GLU A 246 -14.25 4.63 5.60
C GLU A 246 -14.53 3.36 6.41
N THR A 247 -15.52 2.56 6.01
CA THR A 247 -15.91 1.36 6.74
C THR A 247 -16.43 0.30 5.78
N VAL A 248 -15.99 -0.94 5.98
CA VAL A 248 -16.50 -2.13 5.30
C VAL A 248 -17.21 -3.00 6.34
N ASN A 249 -18.51 -3.19 6.17
CA ASN A 249 -19.30 -4.10 6.98
C ASN A 249 -19.64 -5.33 6.16
N VAL A 250 -19.21 -6.51 6.62
CA VAL A 250 -19.49 -7.79 5.97
C VAL A 250 -20.48 -8.56 6.83
N GLN A 251 -21.62 -8.91 6.26
CA GLN A 251 -22.67 -9.66 6.93
C GLN A 251 -22.98 -10.94 6.16
N MET A 252 -23.04 -12.09 6.82
CA MET A 252 -23.56 -13.31 6.19
C MET A 252 -25.09 -13.21 6.03
N MET A 253 -25.58 -13.41 4.81
CA MET A 253 -27.01 -13.30 4.47
C MET A 253 -27.81 -14.56 4.80
N LYS A 254 -27.14 -15.71 4.69
CA LYS A 254 -27.70 -17.02 4.96
C LYS A 254 -26.67 -17.82 5.73
N GLN A 255 -27.13 -18.82 6.46
CA GLN A 255 -26.23 -19.76 7.11
C GLN A 255 -25.29 -20.39 6.07
N PRO A 256 -23.96 -20.34 6.29
CA PRO A 256 -23.00 -21.00 5.41
C PRO A 256 -23.22 -22.51 5.43
N GLN A 257 -23.11 -23.14 4.26
CA GLN A 257 -23.11 -24.59 4.15
C GLN A 257 -21.67 -25.08 4.20
N PHE A 258 -21.37 -25.95 5.16
CA PHE A 258 -20.08 -26.60 5.33
C PHE A 258 -20.23 -28.10 5.07
N ASP A 259 -19.32 -28.65 4.29
CA ASP A 259 -19.19 -30.08 4.06
C ASP A 259 -17.75 -30.47 4.43
N PHE A 260 -17.59 -31.50 5.25
CA PHE A 260 -16.29 -31.93 5.73
C PHE A 260 -16.28 -33.40 6.12
N ILE A 261 -15.10 -34.01 6.09
CA ILE A 261 -14.88 -35.39 6.53
C ILE A 261 -14.03 -35.34 7.79
N SER A 262 -14.60 -35.76 8.92
CA SER A 262 -13.86 -35.87 10.18
C SER A 262 -13.30 -37.29 10.36
N LYS A 263 -12.06 -37.38 10.80
CA LYS A 263 -11.37 -38.60 11.23
C LYS A 263 -10.85 -38.37 12.65
N LEU A 264 -10.94 -39.41 13.47
CA LEU A 264 -10.44 -39.43 14.85
C LEU A 264 -9.15 -40.25 14.92
#